data_AF-A0A564YM33-F1
#
_entry.id   AF-A0A564YM33-F1
#
_cell.length_a   1.000
_cell.length_b   1.000
_cell.length_c   1.000
_cell.angle_alpha   90.00
_cell.angle_beta   90.00
_cell.angle_gamma   90.00
#
_symmetry.space_group_name_H-M   'P 1'
#
loop_
_entity.id
_entity.type
_entity.pdbx_description
1 polymer ?
#
loop_
_entity_poly.entity_id
_entity_poly.type
_entity_poly.pdbx_seq_one_letter_code
_entity_poly.pdbx_strand_id
1 'polypeptide(L)'
;MDSRSWGVELWDQIDNLLQFENDQLAMHDHHYRLLVEIQKLVTEFAKKYRKTVSNFVPKKKGVTALDSKLTYNNVLIDSLASFIEVGMAFENYGDELQRSVIAPLKAEYDRERKITDKVTTDYSKYNNTREREKKKLEDTWRAHVNALKEKQKAEAQNTQAQNDANISAEERQKAQALLSAKQQIFVETQQSYAADMAKFNDKQRYHFSHGMHVLIADLEMIDRQRARITQELLSKCSDIAEGMAKRLADSAVSLRKTVARIDAEEDCKAVLEARKTEYLFPVDLPFLNLSQCTQATLENQSALVNLMLGSSNGYTSKSNTEKTPKGLHTLFGKSKSQASDGNVLQTPFIAGIGYKPVKETDMTVIQLNDRIRMLKFNLEKVQDTIEATQRLLDSCKSNPKLGNVQDTEDAMAKLHRQTYSLNDLIKRLEARYESMGGDQALAEAQSSLECTNPYGISGPISGLPGSLQKTGSRSE
;
A
#
# COMPACT_ATOMS: atom_id res chain seq x y z
N MET A 1 39.43 31.84 -16.73
CA MET A 1 38.41 31.25 -17.63
C MET A 1 38.06 32.33 -18.62
N ASP A 2 38.39 32.11 -19.90
CA ASP A 2 38.13 33.07 -20.98
C ASP A 2 36.69 32.86 -21.48
N SER A 3 35.69 33.21 -20.68
CA SER A 3 34.29 33.16 -21.13
C SER A 3 33.95 34.45 -21.88
N ARG A 4 33.54 34.32 -23.14
CA ARG A 4 33.03 35.44 -23.95
C ARG A 4 31.61 35.83 -23.51
N SER A 5 31.25 37.10 -23.72
CA SER A 5 29.91 37.62 -23.43
C SER A 5 29.13 37.85 -24.72
N TRP A 6 27.86 37.45 -24.72
CA TRP A 6 26.96 37.70 -25.84
C TRP A 6 26.79 39.19 -26.09
N GLY A 7 26.78 40.00 -25.02
CA GLY A 7 26.60 41.45 -25.11
C GLY A 7 27.60 42.14 -26.02
N VAL A 8 28.83 41.59 -26.12
CA VAL A 8 29.91 42.15 -26.94
C VAL A 8 29.99 41.44 -28.29
N GLU A 9 29.92 40.10 -28.30
CA GLU A 9 30.16 39.30 -29.50
C GLU A 9 28.96 39.24 -30.46
N LEU A 10 27.75 39.50 -29.96
CA LEU A 10 26.48 39.30 -30.68
C LEU A 10 25.63 40.58 -30.78
N TRP A 11 26.28 41.75 -30.75
CA TRP A 11 25.61 43.07 -30.73
C TRP A 11 24.60 43.30 -31.88
N ASP A 12 24.75 42.58 -32.99
CA ASP A 12 23.94 42.63 -34.21
C ASP A 12 22.90 41.50 -34.32
N GLN A 13 22.82 40.59 -33.32
CA GLN A 13 22.02 39.35 -33.40
C GLN A 13 20.81 39.32 -32.47
N ILE A 14 20.39 40.46 -31.90
CA ILE A 14 19.34 40.49 -30.87
C ILE A 14 18.01 39.87 -31.32
N ASP A 15 17.61 40.01 -32.59
CA ASP A 15 16.37 39.39 -33.10
C ASP A 15 16.46 37.85 -33.09
N ASN A 16 17.62 37.30 -33.47
CA ASN A 16 17.88 35.86 -33.40
C ASN A 16 17.92 35.37 -31.94
N LEU A 17 18.49 36.16 -31.02
CA LEU A 17 18.52 35.84 -29.60
C LEU A 17 17.13 35.89 -28.95
N LEU A 18 16.28 36.86 -29.33
CA LEU A 18 14.90 36.91 -28.87
C LEU A 18 14.09 35.72 -29.39
N GLN A 19 14.29 35.30 -30.64
CA GLN A 19 13.68 34.09 -31.17
C GLN A 19 14.17 32.85 -30.40
N PHE A 20 15.49 32.74 -30.18
CA PHE A 20 16.07 31.67 -29.39
C PHE A 20 15.45 31.59 -27.99
N GLU A 21 15.33 32.70 -27.27
CA GLU A 21 14.72 32.72 -25.94
C GLU A 21 13.24 32.34 -25.95
N ASN A 22 12.48 32.69 -26.99
CA ASN A 22 11.11 32.23 -27.15
C ASN A 22 11.02 30.72 -27.37
N ASP A 23 11.94 30.14 -28.14
CA ASP A 23 12.01 28.70 -28.34
C ASP A 23 12.38 27.96 -27.04
N GLN A 24 13.29 28.54 -26.24
CA GLN A 24 13.63 28.02 -24.92
C GLN A 24 12.45 28.08 -23.93
N LEU A 25 11.67 29.18 -23.94
CA LEU A 25 10.43 29.29 -23.16
C LEU A 25 9.42 28.21 -23.56
N ALA A 26 9.26 27.94 -24.86
CA ALA A 26 8.37 26.87 -25.33
C ALA A 26 8.82 25.48 -24.84
N MET A 27 10.13 25.21 -24.86
CA MET A 27 10.69 23.97 -24.33
C MET A 27 10.49 23.85 -22.81
N HIS A 28 10.70 24.95 -22.07
CA HIS A 28 10.45 25.03 -20.63
C HIS A 28 8.98 24.74 -20.32
N ASP A 29 8.01 25.38 -21.00
CA ASP A 29 6.58 25.13 -20.82
C ASP A 29 6.21 23.67 -21.09
N HIS A 30 6.77 23.07 -22.14
CA HIS A 30 6.55 21.66 -22.46
C HIS A 30 7.01 20.74 -21.32
N HIS A 31 8.21 20.98 -20.79
CA HIS A 31 8.75 20.18 -19.70
C HIS A 31 7.99 20.40 -18.38
N TYR A 32 7.61 21.63 -18.08
CA TYR A 32 6.75 21.96 -16.94
C TYR A 32 5.43 21.18 -16.98
N ARG A 33 4.73 21.18 -18.12
CA ARG A 33 3.47 20.43 -18.29
C ARG A 33 3.65 18.94 -18.11
N LEU A 34 4.74 18.36 -18.63
CA LEU A 34 5.05 16.95 -18.42
C LEU A 34 5.11 16.59 -16.93
N LEU A 35 5.83 17.38 -16.13
CA LEU A 35 5.95 17.13 -14.69
C LEU A 35 4.60 17.29 -13.96
N VAL A 36 3.78 18.26 -14.37
CA VAL A 36 2.41 18.44 -13.84
C VAL A 36 1.55 17.20 -14.12
N GLU A 37 1.59 16.66 -15.34
CA GLU A 37 0.83 15.45 -15.69
C GLU A 37 1.34 14.21 -14.93
N ILE A 38 2.66 14.04 -14.79
CA ILE A 38 3.24 12.97 -13.96
C ILE A 38 2.76 13.08 -12.51
N GLN A 39 2.81 14.28 -11.93
CA GLN A 39 2.38 14.53 -10.56
C GLN A 39 0.91 14.16 -10.37
N LYS A 40 0.05 14.59 -11.30
CA LYS A 40 -1.38 14.29 -11.28
C LYS A 40 -1.64 12.79 -11.35
N LEU A 41 -0.99 12.07 -12.25
CA LEU A 41 -1.10 10.61 -12.37
C LEU A 41 -0.72 9.90 -11.07
N VAL A 42 0.38 10.30 -10.44
CA VAL A 42 0.83 9.70 -9.18
C VAL A 42 -0.14 10.02 -8.04
N THR A 43 -0.62 11.25 -7.93
CA THR A 43 -1.59 11.62 -6.89
C THR A 43 -2.93 10.90 -7.06
N GLU A 44 -3.41 10.72 -8.29
CA GLU A 44 -4.61 9.94 -8.58
C GLU A 44 -4.44 8.46 -8.21
N PHE A 45 -3.30 7.87 -8.58
CA PHE A 45 -2.94 6.51 -8.19
C PHE A 45 -2.92 6.36 -6.66
N ALA A 46 -2.21 7.24 -5.96
CA ALA A 46 -2.08 7.19 -4.50
C ALA A 46 -3.45 7.25 -3.80
N LYS A 47 -4.31 8.18 -4.22
CA LYS A 47 -5.68 8.31 -3.70
C LYS A 47 -6.49 7.04 -3.93
N LYS A 48 -6.47 6.48 -5.14
CA LYS A 48 -7.22 5.27 -5.49
C LYS A 48 -6.69 4.05 -4.73
N TYR A 49 -5.38 3.93 -4.61
CA TYR A 49 -4.71 2.85 -3.88
C TYR A 49 -5.09 2.90 -2.39
N ARG A 50 -4.89 4.03 -1.72
CA ARG A 50 -5.24 4.21 -0.29
C ARG A 50 -6.72 3.94 -0.02
N LYS A 51 -7.61 4.47 -0.86
CA LYS A 51 -9.06 4.20 -0.77
C LYS A 51 -9.34 2.70 -0.84
N THR A 52 -8.72 2.01 -1.79
CA THR A 52 -8.87 0.55 -1.95
C THR A 52 -8.47 -0.18 -0.69
N VAL A 53 -7.26 0.05 -0.16
CA VAL A 53 -6.79 -0.59 1.07
C VAL A 53 -7.70 -0.27 2.26
N SER A 54 -8.12 1.00 2.42
CA SER A 54 -8.96 1.43 3.54
C SER A 54 -10.33 0.73 3.58
N ASN A 55 -10.87 0.33 2.42
CA ASN A 55 -12.15 -0.38 2.34
C ASN A 55 -12.07 -1.80 2.96
N PHE A 56 -10.87 -2.36 3.06
CA PHE A 56 -10.64 -3.70 3.62
C PHE A 56 -10.22 -3.66 5.09
N VAL A 57 -10.07 -2.47 5.70
CA VAL A 57 -9.81 -2.35 7.14
C VAL A 57 -11.05 -2.82 7.91
N PRO A 58 -10.94 -3.86 8.76
CA PRO A 58 -12.10 -4.39 9.45
C PRO A 58 -12.75 -3.35 10.37
N LYS A 59 -14.07 -3.22 10.28
CA LYS A 59 -14.86 -2.40 11.20
C LYS A 59 -14.88 -3.12 12.54
N LYS A 60 -14.53 -2.45 13.65
CA LYS A 60 -14.37 -3.00 15.02
C LYS A 60 -15.60 -3.71 15.64
N LYS A 61 -16.66 -4.02 14.89
CA LYS A 61 -17.86 -4.68 15.43
C LYS A 61 -17.69 -6.20 15.45
N GLY A 62 -17.87 -6.80 16.63
CA GLY A 62 -18.03 -8.25 16.77
C GLY A 62 -16.76 -9.07 16.95
N VAL A 63 -15.62 -8.45 17.29
CA VAL A 63 -14.38 -9.18 17.61
C VAL A 63 -14.59 -9.97 18.91
N THR A 64 -14.53 -11.29 18.83
CA THR A 64 -14.63 -12.15 20.03
C THR A 64 -13.31 -12.15 20.79
N ALA A 65 -13.33 -12.55 22.08
CA ALA A 65 -12.10 -12.70 22.87
C ALA A 65 -11.12 -13.73 22.28
N LEU A 66 -11.62 -14.71 21.51
CA LEU A 66 -10.78 -15.65 20.77
C LEU A 66 -10.12 -14.96 19.57
N ASP A 67 -10.88 -14.18 18.79
CA ASP A 67 -10.35 -13.50 17.59
C ASP A 67 -9.18 -12.58 17.92
N SER A 68 -9.18 -11.93 19.08
CA SER A 68 -8.07 -11.10 19.55
C SER A 68 -6.81 -11.87 19.94
N LYS A 69 -6.92 -13.17 20.23
CA LYS A 69 -5.78 -14.02 20.58
C LYS A 69 -5.14 -14.69 19.36
N LEU A 70 -5.88 -14.83 18.26
CA LEU A 70 -5.39 -15.47 17.04
C LEU A 70 -4.38 -14.56 16.33
N THR A 71 -3.14 -15.01 16.30
CA THR A 71 -2.02 -14.38 15.60
C THR A 71 -2.31 -14.21 14.12
N TYR A 72 -2.91 -15.20 13.45
CA TYR A 72 -3.31 -15.10 12.04
C TYR A 72 -4.22 -13.89 11.78
N ASN A 73 -5.30 -13.76 12.56
CA ASN A 73 -6.26 -12.66 12.39
C ASN A 73 -5.60 -11.30 12.65
N ASN A 74 -4.83 -11.19 13.74
CA ASN A 74 -4.13 -9.97 14.09
C ASN A 74 -3.10 -9.56 13.03
N VAL A 75 -2.32 -10.51 12.53
CA VAL A 75 -1.33 -10.26 11.47
C VAL A 75 -1.98 -9.80 10.17
N LEU A 76 -3.11 -10.40 9.77
CA LEU A 76 -3.85 -9.94 8.60
C LEU A 76 -4.29 -8.48 8.75
N ILE A 77 -4.78 -8.10 9.93
CA ILE A 77 -5.17 -6.71 10.22
C ILE A 77 -3.95 -5.79 10.21
N ASP A 78 -2.90 -6.16 10.92
CA ASP A 78 -1.68 -5.36 11.07
C ASP A 78 -0.96 -5.18 9.72
N SER A 79 -1.03 -6.17 8.82
CA SER A 79 -0.43 -6.11 7.48
C SER A 79 -1.00 -4.99 6.61
N LEU A 80 -2.23 -4.55 6.89
CA LEU A 80 -2.86 -3.42 6.19
C LEU A 80 -2.10 -2.12 6.37
N ALA A 81 -1.39 -1.95 7.50
CA ALA A 81 -0.55 -0.78 7.73
C ALA A 81 0.55 -0.65 6.67
N SER A 82 1.25 -1.74 6.36
CA SER A 82 2.30 -1.74 5.32
C SER A 82 1.74 -1.41 3.93
N PHE A 83 0.54 -1.89 3.60
CA PHE A 83 -0.11 -1.49 2.36
C PHE A 83 -0.49 0.00 2.38
N ILE A 84 -1.01 0.54 3.48
CA ILE A 84 -1.30 1.99 3.59
C ILE A 84 -0.03 2.82 3.40
N GLU A 85 1.10 2.39 3.96
CA GLU A 85 2.41 3.04 3.79
C GLU A 85 2.85 3.13 2.32
N VAL A 86 2.59 2.10 1.51
CA VAL A 86 2.84 2.17 0.05
C VAL A 86 2.05 3.32 -0.57
N GLY A 87 0.75 3.40 -0.30
CA GLY A 87 -0.09 4.47 -0.83
C GLY A 87 0.38 5.86 -0.36
N MET A 88 0.79 5.99 0.90
CA MET A 88 1.37 7.24 1.43
C MET A 88 2.70 7.59 0.78
N ALA A 89 3.54 6.61 0.39
CA ALA A 89 4.80 6.90 -0.29
C ALA A 89 4.58 7.60 -1.64
N PHE A 90 3.59 7.12 -2.43
CA PHE A 90 3.21 7.78 -3.69
C PHE A 90 2.58 9.16 -3.48
N GLU A 91 1.73 9.33 -2.46
CA GLU A 91 1.16 10.63 -2.13
C GLU A 91 2.26 11.65 -1.78
N ASN A 92 3.18 11.27 -0.90
CA ASN A 92 4.32 12.10 -0.53
C ASN A 92 5.22 12.43 -1.73
N TYR A 93 5.46 11.47 -2.64
CA TYR A 93 6.18 11.74 -3.89
C TYR A 93 5.50 12.82 -4.72
N GLY A 94 4.17 12.73 -4.90
CA GLY A 94 3.40 13.71 -5.66
C GLY A 94 3.43 15.10 -5.02
N ASP A 95 3.32 15.18 -3.69
CA ASP A 95 3.36 16.44 -2.95
C ASP A 95 4.76 17.08 -3.00
N GLU A 96 5.81 16.27 -2.85
CA GLU A 96 7.19 16.75 -2.88
C GLU A 96 7.62 17.18 -4.29
N LEU A 97 7.21 16.44 -5.33
CA LEU A 97 7.41 16.82 -6.72
C LEU A 97 6.73 18.17 -7.03
N GLN A 98 5.51 18.37 -6.53
CA GLN A 98 4.80 19.64 -6.67
C GLN A 98 5.53 20.80 -5.98
N ARG A 99 5.94 20.59 -4.73
CA ARG A 99 6.50 21.64 -3.86
C ARG A 99 7.94 22.00 -4.22
N SER A 100 8.78 21.01 -4.48
CA SER A 100 10.24 21.19 -4.56
C SER A 100 10.76 21.27 -6.00
N VAL A 101 9.93 20.94 -7.00
CA VAL A 101 10.30 20.98 -8.42
C VAL A 101 9.31 21.81 -9.24
N ILE A 102 8.04 21.42 -9.30
CA ILE A 102 7.06 22.02 -10.23
C ILE A 102 6.79 23.49 -9.91
N ALA A 103 6.56 23.83 -8.65
CA ALA A 103 6.30 25.22 -8.26
C ALA A 103 7.53 26.14 -8.51
N PRO A 104 8.76 25.76 -8.12
CA PRO A 104 9.97 26.51 -8.49
C PRO A 104 10.19 26.63 -10.00
N LEU A 105 9.97 25.55 -10.76
CA LEU A 105 10.11 25.56 -12.22
C LEU A 105 9.14 26.56 -12.86
N LYS A 106 7.89 26.60 -12.40
CA LYS A 106 6.91 27.59 -12.85
C LYS A 106 7.33 29.03 -12.54
N ALA A 107 7.88 29.26 -11.36
CA ALA A 107 8.36 30.59 -10.96
C ALA A 107 9.53 31.04 -11.85
N GLU A 108 10.44 30.14 -12.21
CA GLU A 108 11.51 30.43 -13.15
C GLU A 108 11.01 30.72 -14.56
N TYR A 109 10.05 29.94 -15.07
CA TYR A 109 9.40 30.22 -16.34
C TYR A 109 8.78 31.63 -16.38
N ASP A 110 8.07 32.03 -15.33
CA ASP A 110 7.46 33.36 -15.24
C ASP A 110 8.51 34.47 -15.16
N ARG A 111 9.62 34.22 -14.47
CA ARG A 111 10.75 35.15 -14.37
C ARG A 111 11.43 35.33 -15.73
N GLU A 112 11.74 34.24 -16.43
CA GLU A 112 12.34 34.26 -17.78
C GLU A 112 11.46 35.05 -18.73
N ARG A 113 10.17 34.71 -18.80
CA ARG A 113 9.20 35.41 -19.66
C ARG A 113 9.15 36.91 -19.39
N LYS A 114 9.09 37.30 -18.11
CA LYS A 114 9.05 38.72 -17.72
C LYS A 114 10.30 39.49 -18.19
N ILE A 115 11.47 38.86 -18.14
CA ILE A 115 12.72 39.49 -18.58
C ILE A 115 12.75 39.57 -20.11
N THR A 116 12.40 38.51 -20.83
CA THR A 116 12.32 38.50 -22.30
C THR A 116 11.34 39.56 -22.82
N ASP A 117 10.16 39.69 -22.20
CA ASP A 117 9.17 40.73 -22.53
C ASP A 117 9.72 42.15 -22.30
N LYS A 118 10.47 42.34 -21.20
CA LYS A 118 11.12 43.61 -20.89
C LYS A 118 12.20 43.95 -21.91
N VAL A 119 13.08 43.01 -22.25
CA VAL A 119 14.14 43.20 -23.26
C VAL A 119 13.52 43.54 -24.61
N THR A 120 12.47 42.82 -25.01
CA THR A 120 11.72 43.09 -26.26
C THR A 120 11.18 44.52 -26.28
N THR A 121 10.56 44.95 -25.18
CA THR A 121 10.00 46.29 -25.04
C THR A 121 11.08 47.36 -25.10
N ASP A 122 12.18 47.18 -24.38
CA ASP A 122 13.27 48.16 -24.32
C ASP A 122 14.06 48.21 -25.64
N TYR A 123 14.23 47.08 -26.33
CA TYR A 123 14.77 47.03 -27.68
C TYR A 123 13.93 47.86 -28.67
N SER A 124 12.60 47.70 -28.64
CA SER A 124 11.69 48.50 -29.46
C SER A 124 11.82 50.01 -29.17
N LYS A 125 11.89 50.40 -27.89
CA LYS A 125 12.10 51.81 -27.50
C LYS A 125 13.44 52.37 -28.01
N TYR A 126 14.51 51.58 -27.94
CA TYR A 126 15.82 51.97 -28.42
C TYR A 126 15.84 52.15 -29.93
N ASN A 127 15.23 51.24 -30.68
CA ASN A 127 15.09 51.37 -32.14
C ASN A 127 14.23 52.57 -32.54
N ASN A 128 13.10 52.81 -31.88
CA ASN A 128 12.25 53.96 -32.14
C ASN A 128 12.97 55.30 -31.86
N THR A 129 13.76 55.35 -30.80
CA THR A 129 14.58 56.53 -30.49
C THR A 129 15.63 56.75 -31.57
N ARG A 130 16.32 55.69 -32.00
CA ARG A 130 17.33 55.74 -33.06
C ARG A 130 16.74 56.24 -34.39
N GLU A 131 15.60 55.69 -34.81
CA GLU A 131 14.96 56.08 -36.07
C GLU A 131 14.47 57.53 -36.04
N ARG A 132 13.98 58.00 -34.88
CA ARG A 132 13.59 59.42 -34.71
C ARG A 132 14.78 60.36 -34.87
N GLU A 133 15.92 60.06 -34.22
CA GLU A 133 17.12 60.91 -34.34
C GLU A 133 17.70 60.85 -35.77
N LYS A 134 17.67 59.68 -36.42
CA LYS A 134 18.04 59.52 -37.83
C LYS A 134 17.18 60.39 -38.75
N LYS A 135 15.86 60.33 -38.61
CA LYS A 135 14.93 61.15 -39.40
C LYS A 135 15.18 62.65 -39.19
N LYS A 136 15.43 63.07 -37.95
CA LYS A 136 15.75 64.47 -37.64
C LYS A 136 17.03 64.92 -38.34
N LEU A 137 18.05 64.07 -38.36
CA LEU A 137 19.30 64.33 -39.10
C LEU A 137 19.06 64.40 -40.62
N GLU A 138 18.25 63.50 -41.18
CA GLU A 138 17.88 63.52 -42.60
C GLU A 138 17.14 64.81 -43.00
N ASP A 139 16.24 65.30 -42.14
CA ASP A 139 15.48 66.53 -42.35
C ASP A 139 16.39 67.77 -42.34
N THR A 140 17.27 67.89 -41.33
CA THR A 140 18.23 69.00 -41.25
C THR A 140 19.28 68.97 -42.36
N TRP A 141 19.75 67.78 -42.74
CA TRP A 141 20.61 67.58 -43.90
C TRP A 141 19.93 68.07 -45.19
N ARG A 142 18.67 67.68 -45.42
CA ARG A 142 17.91 68.11 -46.59
C ARG A 142 17.70 69.62 -46.62
N ALA A 143 17.39 70.23 -45.48
CA ALA A 143 17.26 71.68 -45.36
C ALA A 143 18.58 72.40 -45.70
N HIS A 144 19.71 71.90 -45.19
CA HIS A 144 21.03 72.45 -45.48
C HIS A 144 21.42 72.32 -46.96
N VAL A 145 21.17 71.16 -47.58
CA VAL A 145 21.40 70.94 -49.03
C VAL A 145 20.53 71.88 -49.87
N ASN A 146 19.28 72.12 -49.49
CA ASN A 146 18.41 73.07 -50.19
C ASN A 146 18.88 74.52 -50.01
N ALA A 147 19.32 74.90 -48.81
CA ALA A 147 19.89 76.22 -48.56
C ALA A 147 21.17 76.46 -49.38
N LEU A 148 22.00 75.44 -49.58
CA LEU A 148 23.16 75.52 -50.48
C LEU A 148 22.74 75.85 -51.92
N LYS A 149 21.73 75.14 -52.45
CA LYS A 149 21.21 75.37 -53.81
C LYS A 149 20.65 76.79 -53.97
N GLU A 150 19.87 77.25 -52.99
CA GLU A 150 19.28 78.60 -52.99
C GLU A 150 20.35 79.69 -52.86
N LYS A 151 21.39 79.47 -52.05
CA LYS A 151 22.56 80.36 -51.96
C LYS A 151 23.29 80.43 -53.32
N GLN A 152 23.59 79.29 -53.93
CA GLN A 152 24.26 79.23 -55.24
C GLN A 152 23.46 79.94 -56.34
N LYS A 153 22.13 79.80 -56.33
CA LYS A 153 21.22 80.51 -57.24
C LYS A 153 21.28 82.02 -57.02
N ALA A 154 21.25 82.48 -55.76
CA ALA A 154 21.36 83.90 -55.43
C ALA A 154 22.76 84.47 -55.74
N GLU A 155 23.83 83.68 -55.59
CA GLU A 155 25.19 84.04 -55.98
C GLU A 155 25.25 84.32 -57.49
N ALA A 156 24.72 83.42 -58.32
CA ALA A 156 24.67 83.60 -59.77
C ALA A 156 23.86 84.83 -60.19
N GLN A 157 22.69 85.06 -59.56
CA GLN A 157 21.85 86.23 -59.83
C GLN A 157 22.53 87.55 -59.44
N ASN A 158 23.20 87.59 -58.28
CA ASN A 158 23.94 88.77 -57.87
C ASN A 158 25.12 89.04 -58.81
N THR A 159 25.89 88.01 -59.18
CA THR A 159 26.99 88.17 -60.15
C THR A 159 26.48 88.72 -61.49
N GLN A 160 25.35 88.23 -62.00
CA GLN A 160 24.75 88.77 -63.22
C GLN A 160 24.32 90.23 -63.05
N ALA A 161 23.65 90.56 -61.96
CA ALA A 161 23.17 91.93 -61.70
C ALA A 161 24.30 92.95 -61.53
N GLN A 162 25.41 92.58 -60.89
CA GLN A 162 26.55 93.48 -60.69
C GLN A 162 27.32 93.77 -61.98
N ASN A 163 27.31 92.83 -62.93
CA ASN A 163 28.04 92.95 -64.20
C ASN A 163 27.21 93.57 -65.34
N ASP A 164 25.90 93.76 -65.15
CA ASP A 164 25.02 94.33 -66.16
C ASP A 164 24.97 95.86 -66.06
N ALA A 165 25.42 96.55 -67.12
CA ALA A 165 25.45 98.01 -67.19
C ALA A 165 24.04 98.64 -67.27
N ASN A 166 23.01 97.86 -67.61
CA ASN A 166 21.65 98.33 -67.83
C ASN A 166 20.74 98.20 -66.58
N ILE A 167 21.26 97.64 -65.48
CA ILE A 167 20.49 97.42 -64.24
C ILE A 167 20.72 98.56 -63.25
N SER A 168 19.64 99.01 -62.61
CA SER A 168 19.69 100.15 -61.68
C SER A 168 20.53 99.87 -60.43
N ALA A 169 21.02 100.92 -59.78
CA ALA A 169 21.76 100.79 -58.53
C ALA A 169 20.91 100.15 -57.41
N GLU A 170 19.60 100.43 -57.41
CA GLU A 170 18.64 99.84 -56.47
C GLU A 170 18.47 98.33 -56.70
N GLU A 171 18.35 97.90 -57.96
CA GLU A 171 18.25 96.48 -58.30
C GLU A 171 19.53 95.71 -57.97
N ARG A 172 20.71 96.33 -58.18
CA ARG A 172 21.99 95.77 -57.72
C ARG A 172 22.04 95.61 -56.20
N GLN A 173 21.58 96.60 -55.44
CA GLN A 173 21.52 96.51 -53.99
C GLN A 173 20.51 95.45 -53.52
N LYS A 174 19.39 95.29 -54.22
CA LYS A 174 18.39 94.24 -53.94
C LYS A 174 18.94 92.84 -54.18
N ALA A 175 19.69 92.62 -55.26
CA ALA A 175 20.34 91.34 -55.52
C ALA A 175 21.41 91.01 -54.46
N GLN A 176 22.17 92.01 -54.02
CA GLN A 176 23.15 91.86 -52.95
C GLN A 176 22.48 91.55 -51.60
N ALA A 177 21.37 92.21 -51.26
CA ALA A 177 20.61 91.94 -50.04
C ALA A 177 20.01 90.53 -50.04
N LEU A 178 19.50 90.06 -51.19
CA LEU A 178 19.00 88.69 -51.36
C LEU A 178 20.11 87.66 -51.15
N LEU A 179 21.30 87.87 -51.72
CA LEU A 179 22.45 87.00 -51.51
C LEU A 179 22.83 86.93 -50.01
N SER A 180 22.99 88.08 -49.35
CA SER A 180 23.30 88.13 -47.93
C SER A 180 22.27 87.37 -47.08
N ALA A 181 20.97 87.51 -47.40
CA ALA A 181 19.92 86.77 -46.73
C ALA A 181 20.02 85.25 -46.94
N LYS A 182 20.32 84.79 -48.16
CA LYS A 182 20.52 83.35 -48.45
C LYS A 182 21.80 82.79 -47.81
N GLN A 183 22.87 83.58 -47.72
CA GLN A 183 24.09 83.22 -47.00
C GLN A 183 23.81 83.04 -45.50
N GLN A 184 23.03 83.93 -44.89
CA GLN A 184 22.63 83.81 -43.49
C GLN A 184 21.84 82.51 -43.24
N ILE A 185 20.82 82.22 -44.07
CA ILE A 185 20.04 80.97 -43.98
C ILE A 185 20.93 79.73 -44.16
N PHE A 186 21.92 79.79 -45.06
CA PHE A 186 22.87 78.69 -45.24
C PHE A 186 23.68 78.42 -43.96
N VAL A 187 24.17 79.46 -43.29
CA VAL A 187 24.89 79.33 -42.02
C VAL A 187 23.98 78.78 -40.92
N GLU A 188 22.74 79.25 -40.82
CA GLU A 188 21.77 78.77 -39.81
C GLU A 188 21.42 77.28 -40.00
N THR A 189 21.20 76.87 -41.26
CA THR A 189 20.94 75.45 -41.58
C THR A 189 22.18 74.58 -41.38
N GLN A 190 23.39 75.11 -41.63
CA GLN A 190 24.66 74.42 -41.35
C GLN A 190 24.82 74.12 -39.87
N GLN A 191 24.57 75.11 -39.01
CA GLN A 191 24.63 74.97 -37.56
C GLN A 191 23.61 73.94 -37.05
N SER A 192 22.37 74.01 -37.56
CA SER A 192 21.30 73.06 -37.20
C SER A 192 21.66 71.62 -37.60
N TYR A 193 22.16 71.41 -38.83
CA TYR A 193 22.66 70.11 -39.28
C TYR A 193 23.81 69.60 -38.42
N ALA A 194 24.82 70.45 -38.14
CA ALA A 194 25.97 70.06 -37.33
C ALA A 194 25.56 69.65 -35.90
N ALA A 195 24.63 70.37 -35.29
CA ALA A 195 24.11 70.06 -33.96
C ALA A 195 23.36 68.71 -33.92
N ASP A 196 22.46 68.47 -34.88
CA ASP A 196 21.72 67.20 -34.94
C ASP A 196 22.62 66.02 -35.36
N MET A 197 23.66 66.24 -36.16
CA MET A 197 24.66 65.23 -36.49
C MET A 197 25.45 64.81 -35.25
N ALA A 198 25.92 65.77 -34.44
CA ALA A 198 26.62 65.47 -33.19
C ALA A 198 25.72 64.67 -32.23
N LYS A 199 24.46 65.12 -32.07
CA LYS A 199 23.47 64.43 -31.24
C LYS A 199 23.17 63.01 -31.74
N PHE A 200 22.98 62.82 -33.04
CA PHE A 200 22.76 61.51 -33.65
C PHE A 200 23.94 60.58 -33.38
N ASN A 201 25.18 61.04 -33.65
CA ASN A 201 26.38 60.26 -33.44
C ASN A 201 26.56 59.81 -31.98
N ASP A 202 26.29 60.69 -31.01
CA ASP A 202 26.37 60.35 -29.59
C ASP A 202 25.33 59.31 -29.18
N LYS A 203 24.08 59.45 -29.67
CA LYS A 203 23.02 58.46 -29.41
C LYS A 203 23.30 57.13 -30.10
N GLN A 204 23.87 57.15 -31.31
CA GLN A 204 24.23 55.96 -32.06
C GLN A 204 25.36 55.19 -31.37
N ARG A 205 26.41 55.88 -30.92
CA ARG A 205 27.49 55.27 -30.12
C ARG A 205 26.92 54.64 -28.87
N TYR A 206 26.14 55.38 -28.08
CA TYR A 206 25.53 54.85 -26.85
C TYR A 206 24.64 53.63 -27.10
N HIS A 207 23.85 53.63 -28.19
CA HIS A 207 22.98 52.52 -28.56
C HIS A 207 23.78 51.22 -28.70
N PHE A 208 24.89 51.25 -29.46
CA PHE A 208 25.67 50.03 -29.70
C PHE A 208 26.69 49.74 -28.59
N SER A 209 27.33 50.74 -28.00
CA SER A 209 28.37 50.53 -26.98
C SER A 209 27.83 50.25 -25.58
N HIS A 210 26.54 50.48 -25.34
CA HIS A 210 25.93 50.28 -24.03
C HIS A 210 24.51 49.69 -24.12
N GLY A 211 23.62 50.30 -24.90
CA GLY A 211 22.22 49.88 -24.99
C GLY A 211 22.06 48.41 -25.39
N MET A 212 22.61 48.02 -26.54
CA MET A 212 22.57 46.64 -27.04
C MET A 212 23.34 45.68 -26.12
N HIS A 213 24.50 46.10 -25.62
CA HIS A 213 25.30 45.28 -24.71
C HIS A 213 24.51 44.86 -23.47
N VAL A 214 23.80 45.79 -22.83
CA VAL A 214 23.01 45.51 -21.62
C VAL A 214 21.83 44.58 -21.93
N LEU A 215 21.09 44.85 -23.00
CA LEU A 215 19.92 44.03 -23.37
C LEU A 215 20.33 42.58 -23.68
N ILE A 216 21.41 42.39 -24.43
CA ILE A 216 21.89 41.05 -24.77
C ILE A 216 22.53 40.36 -23.56
N ALA A 217 23.19 41.09 -22.66
CA ALA A 217 23.70 40.53 -21.42
C ALA A 217 22.57 40.05 -20.49
N ASP A 218 21.43 40.74 -20.47
CA ASP A 218 20.24 40.27 -19.74
C ASP A 218 19.72 38.94 -20.33
N LEU A 219 19.72 38.78 -21.66
CA LEU A 219 19.36 37.50 -22.32
C LEU A 219 20.38 36.38 -21.98
N GLU A 220 21.68 36.68 -22.03
CA GLU A 220 22.72 35.72 -21.62
C GLU A 220 22.56 35.28 -20.16
N MET A 221 22.22 36.21 -19.27
CA MET A 221 22.04 35.93 -17.86
C MET A 221 20.85 35.00 -17.61
N ILE A 222 19.71 35.23 -18.28
CA ILE A 222 18.56 34.33 -18.13
C ILE A 222 18.86 32.93 -18.67
N ASP A 223 19.59 32.80 -19.78
CA ASP A 223 19.98 31.50 -20.33
C ASP A 223 20.87 30.70 -19.37
N ARG A 224 21.92 31.35 -18.84
CA ARG A 224 22.81 30.71 -17.85
C ARG A 224 22.08 30.33 -16.57
N GLN A 225 21.18 31.19 -16.10
CA GLN A 225 20.38 30.93 -14.90
C GLN A 225 19.39 29.78 -15.13
N ARG A 226 18.71 29.75 -16.29
CA ARG A 226 17.81 28.68 -16.71
C ARG A 226 18.53 27.33 -16.67
N ALA A 227 19.71 27.24 -17.30
CA ALA A 227 20.48 26.00 -17.34
C ALA A 227 20.84 25.51 -15.93
N ARG A 228 21.36 26.39 -15.07
CA ARG A 228 21.75 26.06 -13.70
C ARG A 228 20.56 25.61 -12.85
N ILE A 229 19.46 26.37 -12.85
CA ILE A 229 18.31 26.06 -12.00
C ILE A 229 17.61 24.79 -12.50
N THR A 230 17.47 24.63 -13.81
CA THR A 230 16.89 23.40 -14.38
C THR A 230 17.72 22.17 -13.98
N GLN A 231 19.06 22.26 -14.02
CA GLN A 231 19.93 21.19 -13.54
C GLN A 231 19.66 20.84 -12.06
N GLU A 232 19.54 21.85 -11.20
CA GLU A 232 19.25 21.65 -9.78
C GLU A 232 17.88 20.99 -9.55
N LEU A 233 16.84 21.48 -10.22
CA LEU A 233 15.47 20.98 -10.08
C LEU A 233 15.32 19.56 -10.63
N LEU A 234 15.97 19.24 -11.75
CA LEU A 234 15.98 17.88 -12.28
C LEU A 234 16.75 16.90 -11.40
N SER A 235 17.81 17.36 -10.75
CA SER A 235 18.53 16.53 -9.76
C SER A 235 17.62 16.22 -8.57
N LYS A 236 16.84 17.20 -8.09
CA LYS A 236 15.83 16.98 -7.04
C LYS A 236 14.78 15.95 -7.42
N CYS A 237 14.37 15.84 -8.70
CA CYS A 237 13.47 14.76 -9.13
C CYS A 237 14.05 13.38 -8.79
N SER A 238 15.36 13.18 -8.99
CA SER A 238 16.05 11.94 -8.65
C SER A 238 16.02 11.68 -7.15
N ASP A 239 16.37 12.68 -6.34
CA ASP A 239 16.38 12.57 -4.87
C ASP A 239 14.99 12.21 -4.31
N ILE A 240 13.93 12.80 -4.86
CA ILE A 240 12.54 12.52 -4.48
C ILE A 240 12.16 11.09 -4.86
N ALA A 241 12.58 10.62 -6.04
CA ALA A 241 12.33 9.25 -6.49
C ALA A 241 13.06 8.21 -5.62
N GLU A 242 14.32 8.47 -5.25
CA GLU A 242 15.08 7.63 -4.31
C GLU A 242 14.41 7.58 -2.92
N GLY A 243 13.94 8.73 -2.43
CA GLY A 243 13.19 8.82 -1.18
C GLY A 243 11.92 7.97 -1.20
N MET A 244 11.18 7.94 -2.31
CA MET A 244 10.03 7.06 -2.49
C MET A 244 10.45 5.58 -2.52
N ALA A 245 11.48 5.23 -3.29
CA ALA A 245 11.96 3.85 -3.40
C ALA A 245 12.37 3.29 -2.02
N LYS A 246 13.06 4.09 -1.20
CA LYS A 246 13.41 3.72 0.18
C LYS A 246 12.18 3.43 1.04
N ARG A 247 11.16 4.30 1.01
CA ARG A 247 9.91 4.09 1.77
C ARG A 247 9.18 2.81 1.35
N LEU A 248 9.18 2.49 0.06
CA LEU A 248 8.60 1.24 -0.44
C LEU A 248 9.39 0.02 0.06
N ALA A 249 10.72 0.10 0.08
CA ALA A 249 11.56 -0.96 0.64
C ALA A 249 11.31 -1.15 2.15
N ASP A 250 11.21 -0.05 2.90
CA ASP A 250 10.92 -0.09 4.34
C ASP A 250 9.54 -0.73 4.63
N SER A 251 8.52 -0.38 3.84
CA SER A 251 7.19 -1.02 3.91
C SER A 251 7.25 -2.53 3.66
N ALA A 252 8.01 -2.96 2.66
CA ALA A 252 8.19 -4.39 2.37
C ALA A 252 8.90 -5.15 3.52
N VAL A 253 9.90 -4.52 4.15
CA VAL A 253 10.57 -5.07 5.33
C VAL A 253 9.60 -5.16 6.52
N SER A 254 8.80 -4.12 6.74
CA SER A 254 7.76 -4.08 7.78
C SER A 254 6.73 -5.19 7.58
N LEU A 255 6.23 -5.38 6.36
CA LEU A 255 5.30 -6.45 6.02
C LEU A 255 5.88 -7.83 6.34
N ARG A 256 7.15 -8.08 5.98
CA ARG A 256 7.82 -9.35 6.27
C ARG A 256 7.90 -9.63 7.77
N LYS A 257 8.25 -8.61 8.57
CA LYS A 257 8.28 -8.72 10.04
C LYS A 257 6.89 -9.00 10.61
N THR A 258 5.85 -8.36 10.08
CA THR A 258 4.47 -8.57 10.50
C THR A 258 4.00 -9.99 10.17
N VAL A 259 4.28 -10.48 8.96
CA VAL A 259 3.92 -11.85 8.54
C VAL A 259 4.64 -12.91 9.37
N ALA A 260 5.88 -12.66 9.79
CA ALA A 260 6.66 -13.58 10.63
C ALA A 260 6.08 -13.78 12.05
N ARG A 261 5.07 -13.01 12.46
CA ARG A 261 4.39 -13.18 13.75
C ARG A 261 3.28 -14.23 13.75
N ILE A 262 2.95 -14.82 12.59
CA ILE A 262 1.96 -15.91 12.53
C ILE A 262 2.53 -17.12 13.25
N ASP A 263 1.79 -17.61 14.24
CA ASP A 263 2.15 -18.80 15.01
C ASP A 263 0.95 -19.75 15.07
N ALA A 264 1.05 -20.86 14.32
CA ALA A 264 0.01 -21.85 14.23
C ALA A 264 -0.20 -22.62 15.55
N GLU A 265 0.85 -22.81 16.36
CA GLU A 265 0.75 -23.56 17.61
C GLU A 265 0.09 -22.71 18.69
N GLU A 266 0.44 -21.42 18.81
CA GLU A 266 -0.26 -20.50 19.70
C GLU A 266 -1.74 -20.31 19.29
N ASP A 267 -2.03 -20.23 17.99
CA ASP A 267 -3.42 -20.16 17.50
C ASP A 267 -4.21 -21.43 17.86
N CYS A 268 -3.62 -22.62 17.66
CA CYS A 268 -4.25 -23.89 18.04
C CYS A 268 -4.50 -23.96 19.54
N LYS A 269 -3.54 -23.52 20.36
CA LYS A 269 -3.67 -23.47 21.82
C LYS A 269 -4.76 -22.51 22.25
N ALA A 270 -4.85 -21.31 21.66
CA ALA A 270 -5.91 -20.36 21.94
C ALA A 270 -7.30 -20.94 21.63
N VAL A 271 -7.44 -21.69 20.53
CA VAL A 271 -8.68 -22.41 20.19
C VAL A 271 -8.99 -23.48 21.24
N LEU A 272 -8.00 -24.28 21.64
CA LEU A 272 -8.19 -25.30 22.68
C LEU A 272 -8.63 -24.67 24.00
N GLU A 273 -7.97 -23.63 24.49
CA GLU A 273 -8.34 -22.92 25.72
C GLU A 273 -9.77 -22.34 25.66
N ALA A 274 -10.16 -21.79 24.51
CA ALA A 274 -11.46 -21.15 24.35
C ALA A 274 -12.62 -22.14 24.12
N ARG A 275 -12.35 -23.35 23.63
CA ARG A 275 -13.38 -24.30 23.17
C ARG A 275 -13.40 -25.65 23.88
N LYS A 276 -12.30 -26.05 24.54
CA LYS A 276 -12.23 -27.33 25.24
C LYS A 276 -13.26 -27.37 26.36
N THR A 277 -14.05 -28.43 26.39
CA THR A 277 -15.03 -28.70 27.45
C THR A 277 -14.54 -29.81 28.36
N GLU A 278 -15.14 -29.91 29.54
CA GLU A 278 -14.94 -31.03 30.49
C GLU A 278 -15.62 -32.35 30.05
N TYR A 279 -16.48 -32.28 29.03
CA TYR A 279 -17.19 -33.45 28.52
C TYR A 279 -16.27 -34.41 27.75
N LEU A 280 -16.45 -35.69 28.03
CA LEU A 280 -15.95 -36.83 27.27
C LEU A 280 -17.08 -37.43 26.43
N PHE A 281 -16.72 -38.17 25.38
CA PHE A 281 -17.71 -38.87 24.55
C PHE A 281 -18.47 -39.93 25.38
N PRO A 282 -19.71 -40.29 24.97
CA PRO A 282 -20.58 -41.19 25.72
C PRO A 282 -19.91 -42.51 26.11
N VAL A 283 -20.31 -43.06 27.24
CA VAL A 283 -19.94 -44.41 27.69
C VAL A 283 -20.81 -45.45 27.01
N ASP A 284 -20.31 -46.68 26.95
CA ASP A 284 -21.07 -47.80 26.38
C ASP A 284 -22.34 -48.05 27.20
N LEU A 285 -23.38 -48.51 26.50
CA LEU A 285 -24.63 -48.87 27.14
C LEU A 285 -24.45 -50.22 27.87
N PRO A 286 -24.62 -50.27 29.21
CA PRO A 286 -24.52 -51.53 29.93
C PRO A 286 -25.69 -52.44 29.57
N PHE A 287 -25.45 -53.75 29.59
CA PHE A 287 -26.50 -54.73 29.41
C PHE A 287 -27.44 -54.71 30.63
N LEU A 288 -28.75 -54.56 30.39
CA LEU A 288 -29.78 -54.60 31.41
C LEU A 288 -30.60 -55.89 31.29
N ASN A 289 -30.40 -56.84 32.20
CA ASN A 289 -31.24 -58.03 32.24
C ASN A 289 -32.57 -57.75 32.94
N LEU A 290 -33.60 -57.50 32.14
CA LEU A 290 -34.95 -57.23 32.65
C LEU A 290 -35.52 -58.38 33.51
N SER A 291 -35.10 -59.63 33.30
CA SER A 291 -35.63 -60.78 34.05
C SER A 291 -35.23 -60.79 35.52
N GLN A 292 -34.26 -59.97 35.91
CA GLN A 292 -33.76 -59.87 37.28
C GLN A 292 -34.14 -58.56 37.97
N CYS A 293 -34.81 -57.66 37.25
CA CYS A 293 -35.32 -56.43 37.82
C CYS A 293 -36.62 -56.70 38.59
N THR A 294 -36.72 -56.18 39.81
CA THR A 294 -38.01 -56.16 40.53
C THR A 294 -38.93 -55.12 39.92
N GLN A 295 -40.25 -55.27 40.11
CA GLN A 295 -41.24 -54.28 39.66
C GLN A 295 -40.91 -52.86 40.17
N ALA A 296 -40.48 -52.76 41.43
CA ALA A 296 -40.06 -51.48 42.04
C ALA A 296 -38.82 -50.87 41.37
N THR A 297 -37.90 -51.69 40.85
CA THR A 297 -36.72 -51.22 40.10
C THR A 297 -37.10 -50.74 38.70
N LEU A 298 -38.05 -51.40 38.02
CA LEU A 298 -38.51 -51.04 36.68
C LEU A 298 -39.33 -49.75 36.67
N GLU A 299 -40.09 -49.48 37.75
CA GLU A 299 -40.91 -48.27 37.90
C GLU A 299 -40.11 -47.05 38.38
N ASN A 300 -38.88 -47.24 38.88
CA ASN A 300 -38.03 -46.18 39.40
C ASN A 300 -36.76 -45.99 38.55
N GLN A 301 -36.71 -44.90 37.78
CA GLN A 301 -35.59 -44.58 36.90
C GLN A 301 -34.23 -44.54 37.63
N SER A 302 -34.16 -44.00 38.85
CA SER A 302 -32.91 -43.91 39.60
C SER A 302 -32.44 -45.28 40.09
N ALA A 303 -33.38 -46.14 40.52
CA ALA A 303 -33.07 -47.51 40.92
C ALA A 303 -32.58 -48.34 39.73
N LEU A 304 -33.20 -48.17 38.56
CA LEU A 304 -32.80 -48.83 37.31
C LEU A 304 -31.41 -48.38 36.84
N VAL A 305 -31.09 -47.08 36.96
CA VAL A 305 -29.75 -46.55 36.67
C VAL A 305 -28.70 -47.11 37.62
N ASN A 306 -28.97 -47.17 38.93
CA ASN A 306 -28.03 -47.75 39.89
C ASN A 306 -27.77 -49.24 39.61
N LEU A 307 -28.80 -49.99 39.20
CA LEU A 307 -28.68 -51.38 38.80
C LEU A 307 -27.83 -51.53 37.53
N MET A 308 -28.09 -50.73 36.49
CA MET A 308 -27.31 -50.75 35.23
C MET A 308 -25.84 -50.37 35.43
N LEU A 309 -25.56 -49.51 36.40
CA LEU A 309 -24.23 -48.95 36.65
C LEU A 309 -23.48 -49.66 37.78
N GLY A 310 -24.05 -50.71 38.39
CA GLY A 310 -23.42 -51.52 39.43
C GLY A 310 -23.04 -50.72 40.69
N SER A 311 -23.75 -49.63 40.99
CA SER A 311 -23.41 -48.69 42.06
C SER A 311 -24.38 -48.80 43.23
N SER A 312 -23.88 -49.17 44.42
CA SER A 312 -24.61 -49.08 45.70
C SER A 312 -24.59 -47.67 46.30
N ASN A 313 -23.59 -46.86 45.93
CA ASN A 313 -23.54 -45.44 46.26
C ASN A 313 -24.26 -44.65 45.18
N GLY A 314 -25.41 -44.08 45.57
CA GLY A 314 -26.38 -43.47 44.68
C GLY A 314 -25.77 -42.58 43.62
N TYR A 315 -26.02 -42.92 42.36
CA TYR A 315 -25.98 -41.97 41.28
C TYR A 315 -27.00 -40.87 41.64
N THR A 316 -26.55 -39.78 42.26
CA THR A 316 -27.41 -38.61 42.40
C THR A 316 -27.55 -38.09 40.98
N SER A 317 -28.65 -38.45 40.32
CA SER A 317 -29.13 -37.74 39.15
C SER A 317 -29.37 -36.30 39.61
N LYS A 318 -28.32 -35.47 39.61
CA LYS A 318 -28.50 -34.04 39.68
C LYS A 318 -29.28 -33.72 38.43
N SER A 319 -30.52 -33.29 38.62
CA SER A 319 -31.34 -32.64 37.61
C SER A 319 -30.72 -31.30 37.22
N ASN A 320 -29.45 -31.30 36.83
CA ASN A 320 -28.80 -30.10 36.36
C ASN A 320 -29.28 -29.87 34.93
N THR A 321 -30.23 -28.94 34.84
CA THR A 321 -30.48 -28.04 33.73
C THR A 321 -29.22 -27.19 33.41
N GLU A 322 -28.03 -27.80 33.43
CA GLU A 322 -26.83 -27.19 32.89
C GLU A 322 -27.02 -27.11 31.38
N LYS A 323 -27.08 -25.87 30.88
CA LYS A 323 -27.20 -25.59 29.45
C LYS A 323 -25.99 -26.22 28.75
N THR A 324 -26.18 -27.37 28.12
CA THR A 324 -25.16 -28.00 27.29
C THR A 324 -24.65 -26.99 26.26
N PRO A 325 -23.34 -26.89 26.02
CA PRO A 325 -22.76 -25.95 25.08
C PRO A 325 -23.46 -26.02 23.72
N LYS A 326 -23.69 -24.88 23.07
CA LYS A 326 -24.49 -24.77 21.83
C LYS A 326 -24.11 -25.77 20.71
N GLY A 327 -22.85 -26.22 20.65
CA GLY A 327 -22.38 -27.20 19.67
C GLY A 327 -22.67 -28.68 20.01
N LEU A 328 -22.83 -29.01 21.28
CA LEU A 328 -23.04 -30.39 21.74
C LEU A 328 -24.45 -30.91 21.36
N HIS A 329 -25.43 -30.00 21.29
CA HIS A 329 -26.79 -30.29 20.84
C HIS A 329 -26.89 -30.71 19.37
N THR A 330 -25.97 -30.27 18.51
CA THR A 330 -25.96 -30.63 17.09
C THR A 330 -25.38 -32.02 16.87
N LEU A 331 -24.38 -32.41 17.66
CA LEU A 331 -23.69 -33.70 17.50
C LEU A 331 -24.47 -34.88 18.07
N PHE A 332 -25.15 -34.69 19.20
CA PHE A 332 -25.87 -35.77 19.91
C PHE A 332 -27.39 -35.70 19.74
N GLY A 333 -27.86 -34.80 18.86
CA GLY A 333 -29.26 -34.52 18.63
C GLY A 333 -29.91 -33.76 19.80
N LYS A 334 -31.03 -33.08 19.51
CA LYS A 334 -31.93 -32.64 20.58
C LYS A 334 -32.61 -33.90 21.10
N SER A 335 -32.32 -34.28 22.34
CA SER A 335 -33.23 -35.14 23.10
C SER A 335 -34.62 -34.53 22.96
N LYS A 336 -35.53 -35.16 22.19
CA LYS A 336 -36.94 -35.03 22.50
C LYS A 336 -37.02 -35.55 23.91
N SER A 337 -37.13 -34.65 24.87
CA SER A 337 -37.68 -34.96 26.17
C SER A 337 -39.03 -35.62 25.88
N GLN A 338 -39.06 -36.95 25.84
CA GLN A 338 -40.31 -37.72 25.86
C GLN A 338 -40.91 -37.50 27.25
N ALA A 339 -41.56 -36.36 27.38
CA ALA A 339 -42.60 -36.16 28.36
C ALA A 339 -43.83 -36.86 27.79
N SER A 340 -44.13 -38.06 28.29
CA SER A 340 -45.49 -38.57 28.52
C SER A 340 -45.42 -40.07 28.83
N ASP A 341 -45.99 -40.45 29.97
CA ASP A 341 -46.32 -41.80 30.46
C ASP A 341 -45.40 -42.50 31.45
N GLY A 342 -44.36 -41.84 32.00
CA GLY A 342 -43.64 -42.37 33.18
C GLY A 342 -42.98 -43.74 32.98
N ASN A 343 -43.00 -44.30 31.77
CA ASN A 343 -42.48 -45.62 31.46
C ASN A 343 -41.00 -45.49 31.08
N VAL A 344 -40.13 -45.90 32.01
CA VAL A 344 -38.68 -45.81 31.90
C VAL A 344 -38.12 -46.71 30.77
N LEU A 345 -38.88 -47.71 30.31
CA LEU A 345 -38.43 -48.76 29.38
C LEU A 345 -38.76 -48.50 27.90
N GLN A 346 -39.19 -47.29 27.51
CA GLN A 346 -39.46 -47.00 26.09
C GLN A 346 -38.20 -47.01 25.21
N THR A 347 -37.02 -46.89 25.80
CA THR A 347 -35.75 -46.87 25.11
C THR A 347 -34.65 -47.53 25.94
N PRO A 348 -33.66 -48.20 25.31
CA PRO A 348 -32.49 -48.69 26.02
C PRO A 348 -31.65 -47.56 26.64
N PHE A 349 -31.78 -46.31 26.16
CA PHE A 349 -30.96 -45.18 26.61
C PHE A 349 -31.48 -44.47 27.86
N ILE A 350 -31.71 -45.25 28.92
CA ILE A 350 -32.24 -44.78 30.19
C ILE A 350 -31.30 -43.72 30.79
N ALA A 351 -31.89 -42.60 31.23
CA ALA A 351 -31.20 -41.41 31.75
C ALA A 351 -30.18 -40.72 30.81
N GLY A 352 -29.92 -41.24 29.60
CA GLY A 352 -28.92 -40.67 28.71
C GLY A 352 -27.71 -41.56 28.39
N ILE A 353 -27.58 -42.70 29.07
CA ILE A 353 -26.41 -43.58 28.94
C ILE A 353 -26.31 -44.08 27.49
N GLY A 354 -25.10 -44.20 26.93
CA GLY A 354 -24.91 -44.62 25.54
C GLY A 354 -24.97 -43.53 24.48
N TYR A 355 -25.53 -42.34 24.78
CA TYR A 355 -25.61 -41.26 23.78
C TYR A 355 -25.31 -39.85 24.32
N LYS A 356 -25.48 -39.60 25.62
CA LYS A 356 -25.09 -38.31 26.20
C LYS A 356 -23.61 -38.31 26.54
N PRO A 357 -22.91 -37.18 26.31
CA PRO A 357 -21.56 -37.00 26.78
C PRO A 357 -21.52 -37.04 28.31
N VAL A 358 -20.42 -37.53 28.86
CA VAL A 358 -20.23 -37.72 30.29
C VAL A 358 -19.09 -36.86 30.79
N LYS A 359 -19.12 -36.44 32.06
CA LYS A 359 -17.95 -35.83 32.71
C LYS A 359 -17.09 -36.90 33.35
N GLU A 360 -15.81 -36.61 33.52
CA GLU A 360 -14.86 -37.48 34.23
C GLU A 360 -15.35 -37.84 35.65
N THR A 361 -16.00 -36.90 36.33
CA THR A 361 -16.53 -37.08 37.69
C THR A 361 -17.73 -38.00 37.80
N ASP A 362 -18.45 -38.21 36.70
CA ASP A 362 -19.77 -38.85 36.69
C ASP A 362 -19.70 -40.31 36.26
N MET A 363 -18.54 -40.77 35.78
CA MET A 363 -18.32 -42.16 35.38
C MET A 363 -18.14 -43.07 36.58
N THR A 364 -18.67 -44.29 36.49
CA THR A 364 -18.41 -45.34 37.47
C THR A 364 -17.01 -45.95 37.32
N VAL A 365 -16.56 -46.70 38.33
CA VAL A 365 -15.26 -47.40 38.30
C VAL A 365 -15.15 -48.37 37.11
N ILE A 366 -16.25 -49.03 36.75
CA ILE A 366 -16.33 -49.92 35.56
C ILE A 366 -16.13 -49.10 34.28
N GLN A 367 -16.91 -48.02 34.11
CA GLN A 367 -16.85 -47.16 32.93
C GLN A 367 -15.48 -46.48 32.77
N LEU A 368 -14.85 -46.09 33.88
CA LEU A 368 -13.49 -45.55 33.90
C LEU A 368 -12.47 -46.59 33.42
N ASN A 369 -12.50 -47.81 33.96
CA ASN A 369 -11.62 -48.89 33.53
C ASN A 369 -11.79 -49.21 32.04
N ASP A 370 -13.03 -49.33 31.56
CA ASP A 370 -13.30 -49.62 30.15
C ASP A 370 -12.79 -48.50 29.23
N ARG A 371 -12.99 -47.24 29.64
CA ARG A 371 -12.46 -46.07 28.94
C ARG A 371 -10.94 -46.07 28.91
N ILE A 372 -10.27 -46.37 30.03
CA ILE A 372 -8.80 -46.44 30.12
C ILE A 372 -8.27 -47.53 29.18
N ARG A 373 -8.85 -48.74 29.20
CA ARG A 373 -8.46 -49.84 28.30
C ARG A 373 -8.60 -49.44 26.83
N MET A 374 -9.73 -48.86 26.46
CA MET A 374 -9.99 -48.40 25.09
C MET A 374 -9.01 -47.31 24.67
N LEU A 375 -8.70 -46.34 25.54
CA LEU A 375 -7.73 -45.29 25.25
C LEU A 375 -6.30 -45.83 25.12
N LYS A 376 -5.88 -46.79 25.96
CA LYS A 376 -4.58 -47.46 25.86
C LYS A 376 -4.45 -48.22 24.54
N PHE A 377 -5.49 -48.94 24.12
CA PHE A 377 -5.52 -49.60 22.83
C PHE A 377 -5.43 -48.62 21.66
N ASN A 378 -6.11 -47.47 21.75
CA ASN A 378 -5.99 -46.42 20.73
C ASN A 378 -4.59 -45.79 20.72
N LEU A 379 -3.96 -45.64 21.88
CA LEU A 379 -2.58 -45.13 22.01
C LEU A 379 -1.59 -46.05 21.30
N GLU A 380 -1.70 -47.36 21.50
CA GLU A 380 -0.88 -48.38 20.82
C GLU A 380 -1.03 -48.28 19.30
N LYS A 381 -2.26 -48.19 18.78
CA LYS A 381 -2.50 -47.99 17.34
C LYS A 381 -1.86 -46.71 16.78
N VAL A 382 -1.90 -45.62 17.55
CA VAL A 382 -1.25 -44.36 17.15
C VAL A 382 0.27 -44.53 17.15
N GLN A 383 0.84 -45.27 18.11
CA GLN A 383 2.27 -45.59 18.15
C GLN A 383 2.71 -46.43 16.94
N ASP A 384 1.96 -47.47 16.59
CA ASP A 384 2.22 -48.26 15.37
C ASP A 384 2.20 -47.38 14.11
N THR A 385 1.25 -46.45 14.07
CA THR A 385 1.14 -45.49 12.95
C THR A 385 2.32 -44.52 12.91
N ILE A 386 2.85 -44.10 14.07
CA ILE A 386 4.06 -43.28 14.16
C ILE A 386 5.25 -44.05 13.58
N GLU A 387 5.44 -45.31 13.97
CA GLU A 387 6.53 -46.13 13.43
C GLU A 387 6.43 -46.30 11.91
N ALA A 388 5.22 -46.57 11.40
CA ALA A 388 4.97 -46.67 9.96
C ALA A 388 5.26 -45.35 9.23
N THR A 389 4.84 -44.22 9.82
CA THR A 389 5.06 -42.88 9.24
C THR A 389 6.53 -42.47 9.28
N GLN A 390 7.28 -42.86 10.32
CA GLN A 390 8.72 -42.63 10.41
C GLN A 390 9.47 -43.38 9.31
N ARG A 391 9.13 -44.65 9.07
CA ARG A 391 9.71 -45.43 7.95
C ARG A 391 9.41 -44.80 6.60
N LEU A 392 8.20 -44.25 6.44
CA LEU A 392 7.83 -43.51 5.23
C LEU A 392 8.65 -42.22 5.10
N LEU A 393 8.85 -41.47 6.18
CA LEU A 393 9.66 -40.25 6.18
C LEU A 393 11.11 -40.53 5.78
N ASP A 394 11.72 -41.59 6.32
CA ASP A 394 13.08 -42.00 5.97
C ASP A 394 13.18 -42.43 4.49
N SER A 395 12.14 -43.08 3.97
CA SER A 395 12.02 -43.45 2.56
C SER A 395 11.87 -42.22 1.64
N CYS A 396 11.09 -41.21 2.04
CA CYS A 396 10.94 -39.95 1.31
C CYS A 396 12.25 -39.12 1.33
N LYS A 397 12.99 -39.12 2.45
CA LYS A 397 14.29 -38.43 2.57
C LYS A 397 15.36 -39.08 1.69
N SER A 398 15.35 -40.40 1.56
CA SER A 398 16.28 -41.14 0.70
C SER A 398 15.88 -41.14 -0.77
N ASN A 399 14.59 -41.02 -1.10
CA ASN A 399 14.11 -40.93 -2.47
C ASN A 399 12.95 -39.92 -2.61
N PRO A 400 13.25 -38.69 -3.10
CA PRO A 400 12.25 -37.62 -3.27
C PRO A 400 11.09 -37.94 -4.23
N LYS A 401 11.15 -39.04 -4.99
CA LYS A 401 10.05 -39.46 -5.89
C LYS A 401 8.94 -40.23 -5.18
N LEU A 402 9.15 -40.64 -3.92
CA LEU A 402 8.20 -41.46 -3.17
C LEU A 402 7.13 -40.65 -2.42
N GLY A 403 7.33 -39.33 -2.28
CA GLY A 403 6.36 -38.46 -1.62
C GLY A 403 6.95 -37.13 -1.21
N ASN A 404 6.09 -36.25 -0.70
CA ASN A 404 6.49 -34.96 -0.14
C ASN A 404 6.94 -35.15 1.32
N VAL A 405 8.17 -34.73 1.62
CA VAL A 405 8.76 -34.79 2.96
C VAL A 405 7.95 -33.96 3.96
N GLN A 406 7.52 -32.75 3.56
CA GLN A 406 6.80 -31.84 4.45
C GLN A 406 5.45 -32.43 4.89
N ASP A 407 4.68 -32.99 3.96
CA ASP A 407 3.37 -33.59 4.26
C ASP A 407 3.51 -34.77 5.24
N THR A 408 4.62 -35.51 5.13
CA THR A 408 4.92 -36.63 6.02
C THR A 408 5.36 -36.14 7.41
N GLU A 409 6.15 -35.07 7.49
CA GLU A 409 6.55 -34.42 8.75
C GLU A 409 5.33 -33.82 9.48
N ASP A 410 4.40 -33.20 8.75
CA ASP A 410 3.15 -32.68 9.30
C ASP A 410 2.24 -33.80 9.84
N ALA A 411 2.15 -34.92 9.11
CA ALA A 411 1.43 -36.10 9.56
C ALA A 411 2.02 -36.68 10.85
N MET A 412 3.36 -36.73 10.95
CA MET A 412 4.07 -37.18 12.15
C MET A 412 3.82 -36.23 13.34
N ALA A 413 3.91 -34.92 13.13
CA ALA A 413 3.60 -33.92 14.15
C ALA A 413 2.16 -34.03 14.67
N LYS A 414 1.19 -34.33 13.79
CA LYS A 414 -0.20 -34.64 14.19
C LYS A 414 -0.27 -35.86 15.12
N LEU A 415 0.40 -36.96 14.77
CA LEU A 415 0.38 -38.19 15.58
C LEU A 415 1.04 -37.99 16.95
N HIS A 416 2.13 -37.21 17.03
CA HIS A 416 2.73 -36.85 18.31
C HIS A 416 1.80 -36.02 19.19
N ARG A 417 1.09 -35.03 18.62
CA ARG A 417 0.06 -34.25 19.35
C ARG A 417 -1.09 -35.13 19.85
N GLN A 418 -1.52 -36.10 19.05
CA GLN A 418 -2.52 -37.10 19.48
C GLN A 418 -2.00 -37.97 20.62
N THR A 419 -0.76 -38.47 20.51
CA THR A 419 -0.10 -39.28 21.55
C THR A 419 -0.01 -38.53 22.87
N TYR A 420 0.40 -37.26 22.84
CA TYR A 420 0.45 -36.41 24.04
C TYR A 420 -0.95 -36.27 24.68
N SER A 421 -1.96 -35.95 23.87
CA SER A 421 -3.34 -35.75 24.35
C SER A 421 -3.96 -37.03 24.93
N LEU A 422 -3.70 -38.19 24.30
CA LEU A 422 -4.15 -39.49 24.79
C LEU A 422 -3.48 -39.84 26.12
N ASN A 423 -2.15 -39.68 26.21
CA ASN A 423 -1.42 -39.94 27.45
C ASN A 423 -1.88 -39.03 28.60
N ASP A 424 -2.09 -37.74 28.35
CA ASP A 424 -2.63 -36.82 29.36
C ASP A 424 -4.00 -37.27 29.88
N LEU A 425 -4.91 -37.64 28.96
CA LEU A 425 -6.23 -38.11 29.34
C LEU A 425 -6.17 -39.44 30.10
N ILE A 426 -5.37 -40.41 29.64
CA ILE A 426 -5.18 -41.69 30.33
C ILE A 426 -4.70 -41.45 31.76
N LYS A 427 -3.66 -40.63 31.95
CA LYS A 427 -3.14 -40.30 33.28
C LYS A 427 -4.19 -39.68 34.20
N ARG A 428 -5.02 -38.76 33.69
CA ARG A 428 -6.12 -38.17 34.47
C ARG A 428 -7.15 -39.21 34.89
N LEU A 429 -7.60 -40.05 33.94
CA LEU A 429 -8.57 -41.10 34.23
C LEU A 429 -8.02 -42.17 35.17
N GLU A 430 -6.75 -42.55 35.04
CA GLU A 430 -6.07 -43.49 35.96
C GLU A 430 -6.02 -42.92 37.38
N ALA A 431 -5.62 -41.64 37.54
CA ALA A 431 -5.64 -41.00 38.85
C ALA A 431 -7.04 -40.99 39.48
N ARG A 432 -8.09 -40.76 38.67
CA ARG A 432 -9.47 -40.83 39.12
C ARG A 432 -9.88 -42.26 39.49
N TYR A 433 -9.53 -43.24 38.68
CA TYR A 433 -9.79 -44.65 38.93
C TYR A 433 -9.19 -45.12 40.26
N GLU A 434 -7.93 -44.78 40.52
CA GLU A 434 -7.26 -45.08 41.78
C GLU A 434 -7.94 -44.39 42.97
N SER A 435 -8.35 -43.13 42.81
CA SER A 435 -9.08 -42.41 43.87
C SER A 435 -10.44 -43.02 44.24
N MET A 436 -11.00 -43.86 43.36
CA MET A 436 -12.26 -44.57 43.58
C MET A 436 -12.08 -45.96 44.20
N GLY A 437 -10.85 -46.35 44.55
CA GLY A 437 -10.53 -47.66 45.13
C GLY A 437 -9.99 -48.68 44.12
N GLY A 438 -9.69 -48.24 42.89
CA GLY A 438 -8.95 -49.01 41.88
C GLY A 438 -9.54 -50.39 41.61
N ASP A 439 -8.65 -51.40 41.55
CA ASP A 439 -9.01 -52.78 41.26
C ASP A 439 -9.99 -53.39 42.28
N GLN A 440 -9.91 -52.97 43.55
CA GLN A 440 -10.81 -53.46 44.59
C GLN A 440 -12.25 -52.99 44.34
N ALA A 441 -12.43 -51.69 44.11
CA ALA A 441 -13.74 -51.14 43.80
C ALA A 441 -14.29 -51.66 42.46
N LEU A 442 -13.41 -51.92 41.49
CA LEU A 442 -13.79 -52.55 40.23
C LEU A 442 -14.32 -53.97 40.44
N ALA A 443 -13.63 -54.80 41.22
CA ALA A 443 -14.05 -56.17 41.51
C ALA A 443 -15.40 -56.21 42.26
N GLU A 444 -15.60 -55.32 43.23
CA GLU A 444 -16.86 -55.21 43.98
C GLU A 444 -18.03 -54.79 43.06
N ALA A 445 -17.80 -53.81 42.18
CA ALA A 445 -18.81 -53.34 41.22
C ALA A 445 -19.12 -54.40 40.15
N GLN A 446 -18.11 -55.11 39.65
CA GLN A 446 -18.28 -56.19 38.68
C GLN A 446 -19.02 -57.38 39.27
N SER A 447 -18.70 -57.80 40.49
CA SER A 447 -19.42 -58.88 41.18
C SER A 447 -20.91 -58.53 41.38
N SER A 448 -21.20 -57.25 41.66
CA SER A 448 -22.58 -56.74 41.76
C SER A 448 -23.33 -56.78 40.41
N LEU A 449 -22.62 -56.66 39.28
CA LEU A 449 -23.19 -56.63 37.92
C LEU A 449 -23.19 -58.00 37.22
N GLU A 450 -22.27 -58.90 37.55
CA GLU A 450 -22.24 -60.29 37.05
C GLU A 450 -23.47 -61.07 37.50
N CYS A 451 -24.03 -60.72 38.66
CA CYS A 451 -25.34 -61.21 39.07
C CYS A 451 -26.41 -60.91 38.02
N THR A 452 -26.29 -59.80 37.27
CA THR A 452 -27.30 -59.23 36.35
C THR A 452 -26.98 -59.28 34.86
N ASN A 453 -25.82 -59.76 34.44
CA ASN A 453 -25.52 -59.96 33.02
C ASN A 453 -25.09 -61.42 32.74
N PRO A 454 -25.99 -62.30 32.24
CA PRO A 454 -25.67 -63.69 31.92
C PRO A 454 -24.74 -63.84 30.71
N TYR A 455 -24.43 -62.74 30.01
CA TYR A 455 -23.51 -62.68 28.88
C TYR A 455 -22.23 -61.90 29.20
N GLY A 456 -21.94 -61.65 30.49
CA GLY A 456 -20.70 -60.99 30.92
C GLY A 456 -19.47 -61.79 30.49
N ILE A 457 -18.77 -61.32 29.45
CA ILE A 457 -17.55 -61.96 28.95
C ILE A 457 -16.39 -61.55 29.85
N SER A 458 -15.97 -62.46 30.73
CA SER A 458 -14.61 -62.50 31.25
C SER A 458 -13.67 -62.97 30.13
N GLY A 459 -13.22 -62.03 29.29
CA GLY A 459 -12.28 -62.31 28.21
C GLY A 459 -11.72 -61.04 27.55
N PRO A 460 -10.43 -61.01 27.14
CA PRO A 460 -9.82 -59.84 26.52
C PRO A 460 -10.52 -59.51 25.20
N ILE A 461 -10.72 -58.21 24.94
CA ILE A 461 -11.29 -57.69 23.69
C ILE A 461 -10.30 -57.94 22.55
N SER A 462 -10.33 -59.13 21.96
CA SER A 462 -9.72 -59.40 20.67
C SER A 462 -10.81 -59.40 19.59
N GLY A 463 -10.84 -58.34 18.79
CA GLY A 463 -11.56 -58.32 17.51
C GLY A 463 -12.85 -57.52 17.50
N LEU A 464 -12.75 -56.25 17.10
CA LEU A 464 -13.84 -55.60 16.37
C LEU A 464 -13.71 -55.95 14.88
N PRO A 465 -14.80 -56.28 14.17
CA PRO A 465 -14.74 -56.78 12.79
C PRO A 465 -14.49 -55.63 11.80
N GLY A 466 -13.42 -55.77 11.03
CA GLY A 466 -13.00 -54.79 10.04
C GLY A 466 -12.26 -55.42 8.87
N SER A 467 -12.87 -56.40 8.21
CA SER A 467 -12.44 -56.80 6.86
C SER A 467 -13.62 -57.35 6.07
N LEU A 468 -14.18 -56.52 5.20
CA LEU A 468 -15.01 -56.95 4.08
C LEU A 468 -14.17 -57.91 3.22
N GLN A 469 -14.41 -59.21 3.36
CA GLN A 469 -13.96 -60.20 2.38
C GLN A 469 -14.69 -59.94 1.07
N LYS A 470 -13.95 -59.48 0.06
CA LYS A 470 -14.36 -59.56 -1.34
C LYS A 470 -14.43 -61.04 -1.72
N THR A 471 -15.64 -61.56 -1.87
CA THR A 471 -15.88 -62.82 -2.57
C THR A 471 -15.73 -62.55 -4.08
N GLY A 472 -14.53 -62.81 -4.60
CA GLY A 472 -14.26 -62.90 -6.03
C GLY A 472 -14.37 -64.34 -6.47
N SER A 473 -15.54 -64.75 -6.95
CA SER A 473 -15.73 -66.01 -7.68
C SER A 473 -15.16 -65.85 -9.08
N ARG A 474 -14.11 -66.62 -9.44
CA ARG A 474 -13.85 -66.96 -10.82
C ARG A 474 -13.33 -68.39 -10.89
N SER A 475 -14.15 -69.20 -11.55
CA SER A 475 -14.07 -70.61 -11.84
C SER A 475 -12.86 -70.96 -12.73
N GLU A 476 -12.40 -72.20 -12.62
CA GLU A 476 -12.08 -73.00 -13.80
C GLU A 476 -13.37 -73.50 -14.46
#